data_AF-A0A7V4S1C2-F1
#
_entry.id   AF-A0A7V4S1C2-F1
#
_cell.length_a   1.000
_cell.length_b   1.000
_cell.length_c   1.000
_cell.angle_alpha   90.00
_cell.angle_beta   90.00
_cell.angle_gamma   90.00
#
_symmetry.space_group_name_H-M   'P 1'
#
loop_
_entity.id
_entity.type
_entity.pdbx_description
1 polymer ?
#
loop_
_entity_poly.entity_id
_entity_poly.type
_entity_poly.pdbx_seq_one_letter_code
_entity_poly.pdbx_strand_id
1 'polypeptide(L)'
;MFVDVNKIVVNNRKAYHDYEILEEYEAGIVLKGAEVKSLRESKASIQDSFCKIQNGEIFIYNMHIAPYEHAGSFKYPSKRPRKLLLHKKEINRLLGRTT
;
A
#
# COMPACT_ATOMS: atom_id res chain seq x y z
N MET A 1 -13.97 24.50 -3.96
CA MET A 1 -14.18 23.07 -3.65
C MET A 1 -12.97 22.61 -2.85
N PHE A 2 -13.08 22.60 -1.52
CA PHE A 2 -11.97 22.24 -0.64
C PHE A 2 -11.79 20.72 -0.70
N VAL A 3 -10.70 20.27 -1.31
CA VAL A 3 -10.30 18.86 -1.24
C VAL A 3 -9.65 18.67 0.12
N ASP A 4 -10.32 17.94 1.01
CA ASP A 4 -9.78 17.59 2.30
C ASP A 4 -8.51 16.74 2.11
N VAL A 5 -7.37 17.28 2.54
CA VAL A 5 -6.04 16.72 2.24
C VAL A 5 -5.82 15.39 2.95
N ASN A 6 -6.57 15.11 4.02
CA ASN A 6 -6.42 13.92 4.87
C ASN A 6 -7.58 12.93 4.77
N LYS A 7 -8.28 12.87 3.63
CA LYS A 7 -9.30 11.83 3.42
C LYS A 7 -8.64 10.45 3.41
N ILE A 8 -8.98 9.63 4.42
CA ILE A 8 -8.59 8.22 4.44
C ILE A 8 -9.19 7.52 3.22
N VAL A 9 -8.32 6.99 2.36
CA VAL A 9 -8.73 6.33 1.12
C VAL A 9 -9.14 4.88 1.36
N VAL A 10 -8.33 4.15 2.13
CA VAL A 10 -8.56 2.74 2.48
C VAL A 10 -8.10 2.51 3.92
N ASN A 11 -8.84 1.71 4.67
CA ASN A 11 -8.45 1.27 6.01
C ASN A 11 -8.80 -0.22 6.16
N ASN A 12 -7.85 -1.04 6.63
CA ASN A 12 -8.07 -2.45 6.95
C ASN A 12 -8.51 -2.61 8.40
N ARG A 13 -9.79 -2.36 8.68
CA ARG A 13 -10.34 -2.54 10.05
C ARG A 13 -10.22 -3.97 10.55
N LYS A 14 -10.22 -4.96 9.64
CA LYS A 14 -10.09 -6.38 9.99
C LYS A 14 -8.74 -6.71 10.62
N ALA A 15 -7.69 -5.96 10.28
CA ALA A 15 -6.36 -6.18 10.85
C ALA A 15 -6.36 -6.03 12.39
N TYR A 16 -7.12 -5.08 12.92
CA TYR A 16 -7.26 -4.83 14.36
C TYR A 16 -8.08 -5.91 15.10
N HIS A 17 -8.83 -6.73 14.37
CA HIS A 17 -9.61 -7.84 14.95
C HIS A 17 -8.85 -9.16 14.85
N ASP A 18 -8.19 -9.40 13.72
CA ASP A 18 -7.52 -10.67 13.43
C ASP A 18 -6.10 -10.74 14.03
N TYR A 19 -5.47 -9.59 14.33
CA TYR A 19 -4.09 -9.51 14.79
C TYR A 19 -3.91 -8.49 15.94
N GLU A 20 -2.91 -8.73 16.78
CA GLU A 20 -2.42 -7.75 17.74
C GLU A 20 -1.37 -6.85 17.07
N ILE A 21 -1.59 -5.53 17.14
CA ILE A 21 -0.69 -4.54 16.54
C ILE A 21 0.31 -4.10 17.60
N LEU A 22 1.57 -4.48 17.40
CA LEU A 22 2.67 -4.16 18.32
C LEU A 22 3.27 -2.79 18.01
N GLU A 23 3.47 -2.48 16.73
CA GLU A 23 4.12 -1.26 16.26
C GLU A 23 3.55 -0.82 14.91
N GLU A 24 3.41 0.49 14.72
CA GLU A 24 2.98 1.11 13.48
C GLU A 24 4.15 1.85 12.82
N TYR A 25 4.20 1.83 11.49
CA TYR A 25 5.24 2.49 10.69
C TYR A 25 4.59 3.32 9.59
N GLU A 26 5.15 4.49 9.31
CA GLU A 26 4.75 5.32 8.17
C GLU A 26 5.66 5.02 6.97
N ALA A 27 5.05 4.87 5.79
CA ALA A 27 5.79 4.59 4.56
C ALA A 27 5.15 5.28 3.35
N GLY A 28 5.99 5.79 2.47
CA GLY A 28 5.55 6.20 1.13
C GLY A 28 5.27 4.98 0.24
N ILE A 29 4.30 5.05 -0.66
CA ILE A 29 4.02 3.97 -1.62
C ILE A 29 4.30 4.43 -3.06
N VAL A 30 5.01 3.60 -3.83
CA VAL A 30 5.33 3.88 -5.23
C VAL A 30 4.14 3.49 -6.13
N LEU A 31 3.40 4.51 -6.56
CA LEU A 31 2.22 4.39 -7.42
C LEU A 31 2.49 4.85 -8.85
N LYS A 32 1.72 4.32 -9.80
CA LYS A 32 1.64 4.81 -11.17
C LYS A 32 0.53 5.85 -11.28
N GLY A 33 0.62 6.74 -12.29
CA GLY A 33 -0.33 7.85 -12.45
C GLY A 33 -1.80 7.44 -12.50
N ALA A 34 -2.12 6.33 -13.18
CA ALA A 34 -3.48 5.77 -13.23
C ALA A 34 -3.96 5.26 -11.85
N GLU A 35 -3.08 4.67 -11.05
CA GLU A 35 -3.43 4.18 -9.71
C GLU A 35 -3.69 5.32 -8.73
N VAL A 36 -2.96 6.43 -8.86
CA VAL A 36 -3.24 7.65 -8.08
C VAL A 36 -4.66 8.14 -8.34
N LYS A 37 -5.15 8.04 -9.59
CA LYS A 37 -6.53 8.40 -9.94
C LYS A 37 -7.53 7.42 -9.33
N SER A 38 -7.32 6.11 -9.46
CA SER A 38 -8.17 5.10 -8.83
C SER A 38 -8.26 5.26 -7.31
N LEU A 39 -7.14 5.58 -6.64
CA LEU A 39 -7.12 5.81 -5.20
C LEU A 39 -7.89 7.09 -4.82
N ARG A 40 -7.82 8.15 -5.62
CA ARG A 40 -8.65 9.35 -5.37
C ARG A 40 -10.16 9.05 -5.48
N GLU A 41 -10.54 8.03 -6.25
CA GLU A 41 -11.91 7.51 -6.34
C GLU A 41 -12.23 6.45 -5.27
N SER A 42 -11.35 6.21 -4.30
CA SER A 42 -11.50 5.15 -3.28
C SER A 42 -11.65 3.74 -3.86
N LYS A 43 -11.18 3.50 -5.09
CA LYS A 43 -11.25 2.19 -5.75
C LYS A 43 -10.04 1.30 -5.41
N ALA A 44 -9.79 1.07 -4.13
CA ALA A 44 -8.71 0.19 -3.66
C ALA A 44 -9.09 -0.58 -2.39
N SER A 45 -8.48 -1.75 -2.21
CA SER A 45 -8.60 -2.59 -1.03
C SER A 45 -7.23 -3.16 -0.63
N ILE A 46 -6.97 -3.17 0.68
CA ILE A 46 -5.77 -3.76 1.30
C ILE A 46 -6.13 -5.00 2.14
N GLN A 47 -7.32 -5.56 1.93
CA GLN A 47 -7.71 -6.81 2.56
C GLN A 47 -6.77 -7.94 2.12
N ASP A 48 -6.33 -8.76 3.09
CA ASP A 48 -5.39 -9.88 2.90
C ASP A 48 -4.06 -9.47 2.23
N SER A 49 -3.71 -8.18 2.29
CA SER A 49 -2.43 -7.67 1.82
C SER A 49 -1.36 -7.82 2.89
N PHE A 50 -0.12 -8.10 2.48
CA PHE A 50 1.00 -8.28 3.38
C PHE A 50 2.26 -7.65 2.82
N CYS A 51 3.18 -7.27 3.71
CA CYS A 51 4.46 -6.70 3.34
C CYS A 51 5.56 -7.77 3.40
N LYS A 52 6.47 -7.77 2.42
CA LYS A 52 7.65 -8.64 2.41
C LYS A 52 8.89 -7.83 2.10
N ILE A 53 9.97 -8.13 2.82
CA ILE A 53 11.29 -7.55 2.57
C ILE A 53 12.03 -8.44 1.57
N GLN A 54 12.54 -7.84 0.50
CA GLN A 54 13.32 -8.52 -0.53
C GLN A 54 14.48 -7.61 -0.94
N ASN A 55 15.70 -8.14 -0.91
CA ASN A 55 16.92 -7.42 -1.31
C ASN A 55 17.10 -6.06 -0.61
N GLY A 56 16.68 -5.94 0.66
CA GLY A 56 16.77 -4.70 1.43
C GLY A 56 15.70 -3.66 1.11
N GLU A 57 14.65 -4.03 0.36
CA GLU A 57 13.51 -3.18 0.03
C GLU A 57 12.21 -3.83 0.51
N ILE A 58 11.20 -3.02 0.82
CA ILE A 58 9.90 -3.53 1.29
C ILE A 58 8.87 -3.40 0.16
N PHE A 59 8.09 -4.45 -0.05
CA PHE A 59 7.01 -4.48 -1.02
C PHE A 59 5.71 -4.92 -0.37
N ILE A 60 4.62 -4.25 -0.71
CA ILE A 60 3.27 -4.72 -0.38
C ILE A 60 2.75 -5.62 -1.50
N TYR A 61 2.24 -6.78 -1.11
CA TYR A 61 1.68 -7.82 -1.95
C TYR A 61 0.17 -7.94 -1.73
N ASN A 62 -0.54 -8.44 -2.74
CA ASN A 62 -1.99 -8.69 -2.74
C ASN A 62 -2.89 -7.45 -2.50
N MET A 63 -2.31 -6.25 -2.38
CA MET A 63 -3.06 -4.99 -2.44
C MET A 63 -3.77 -4.85 -3.78
N HIS A 64 -5.09 -4.68 -3.74
CA HIS A 64 -5.94 -4.52 -4.92
C HIS A 64 -6.20 -3.04 -5.19
N ILE A 65 -5.84 -2.57 -6.38
CA ILE A 65 -6.27 -1.25 -6.89
C ILE A 65 -7.02 -1.49 -8.19
N ALA A 66 -8.27 -1.04 -8.27
CA ALA A 66 -9.05 -1.21 -9.48
C ALA A 66 -8.41 -0.40 -10.62
N PRO A 67 -8.34 -0.94 -11.84
CA PRO A 67 -7.82 -0.18 -12.98
C PRO A 67 -8.66 1.08 -13.20
N TYR A 68 -8.01 2.20 -13.50
CA TYR A 68 -8.71 3.44 -13.79
C TYR A 68 -9.40 3.32 -15.16
N GLU A 69 -10.72 3.47 -15.20
CA GLU A 69 -11.55 3.25 -16.39
C GLU A 69 -11.15 4.17 -17.55
N HIS A 70 -10.78 5.42 -17.26
CA HIS A 70 -10.33 6.40 -18.26
C HIS A 70 -8.82 6.36 -18.54
N ALA A 71 -8.11 5.29 -18.14
CA ALA A 71 -6.67 5.17 -18.41
C ALA A 71 -6.34 4.79 -19.87
N GLY A 72 -7.34 4.49 -20.70
CA GLY A 72 -7.13 3.99 -22.06
C GLY A 72 -6.24 2.74 -22.05
N SER A 73 -5.09 2.83 -22.72
CA SER A 73 -4.09 1.75 -22.80
C SER A 73 -3.21 1.58 -21.55
N PHE A 74 -3.23 2.53 -20.60
CA PHE A 74 -2.38 2.50 -19.39
C PHE A 74 -3.02 1.72 -18.23
N LYS A 75 -3.41 0.45 -18.48
CA LYS A 75 -3.96 -0.44 -17.46
C LYS A 75 -2.87 -1.29 -16.84
N TYR A 76 -2.70 -1.17 -15.51
CA TYR A 76 -1.77 -2.01 -14.75
C TYR A 76 -2.53 -3.16 -14.07
N PRO A 77 -1.86 -4.31 -13.83
CA PRO A 77 -2.45 -5.38 -13.04
C PRO A 77 -2.85 -4.90 -11.64
N SER A 78 -4.08 -5.17 -11.23
CA SER A 78 -4.65 -4.65 -9.98
C SER A 78 -3.88 -5.06 -8.73
N LYS A 79 -3.31 -6.28 -8.73
CA LYS A 79 -2.58 -6.90 -7.62
C LYS A 79 -1.06 -6.88 -7.79
N ARG A 80 -0.52 -5.96 -8.60
CA ARG A 80 0.95 -5.84 -8.74
C ARG A 80 1.61 -5.56 -7.37
N PRO A 81 2.81 -6.09 -7.12
CA PRO A 81 3.59 -5.67 -5.96
C PRO A 81 3.95 -4.18 -6.08
N ARG A 82 3.86 -3.47 -4.96
CA ARG A 82 4.18 -2.03 -4.89
C ARG A 82 5.28 -1.82 -3.87
N LYS A 83 6.31 -1.07 -4.25
CA LYS A 83 7.42 -0.74 -3.36
C LYS A 83 6.96 0.25 -2.30
N LEU A 84 7.36 0.00 -1.07
CA LEU A 84 7.21 0.90 0.06
C LEU A 84 8.55 1.60 0.33
N LEU A 85 8.47 2.88 0.66
CA LEU A 85 9.58 3.77 0.95
C LEU A 85 9.62 3.99 2.46
N LEU A 86 10.56 3.30 3.13
CA LEU A 86 10.85 3.43 4.54
C LEU A 86 12.32 3.85 4.73
N HIS A 87 12.67 4.33 5.91
CA HIS A 87 14.05 4.61 6.25
C HIS A 87 14.86 3.31 6.36
N LYS A 88 16.11 3.34 5.90
CA LYS A 88 17.03 2.19 5.97
C LYS A 88 17.14 1.58 7.38
N LYS A 89 17.09 2.42 8.43
CA LYS A 89 17.13 1.98 9.83
C LYS A 89 15.89 1.15 10.21
N GLU A 90 14.70 1.53 9.73
CA GLU A 90 13.45 0.82 9.97
C GLU A 90 13.44 -0.52 9.25
N ILE A 91 13.89 -0.55 7.99
CA ILE A 91 14.00 -1.79 7.21
C ILE A 91 14.92 -2.79 7.93
N ASN A 92 16.08 -2.33 8.43
CA ASN A 92 17.00 -3.20 9.17
C ASN A 92 16.39 -3.73 10.48
N ARG A 93 15.63 -2.89 11.21
CA ARG A 93 14.91 -3.31 12.43
C ARG A 93 13.86 -4.37 12.13
N LEU A 94 13.10 -4.21 11.06
CA LEU A 94 12.09 -5.18 10.63
C LEU A 94 12.73 -6.50 10.16
N LEU A 95 13.85 -6.43 9.44
CA LEU A 95 14.57 -7.60 8.94
C LEU A 95 15.11 -8.47 10.09
N GLY A 96 15.64 -7.84 11.14
CA GLY A 96 16.11 -8.53 12.34
C GLY A 96 15.00 -9.12 13.23
N ARG A 97 13.73 -8.79 12.98
CA ARG A 97 12.57 -9.37 13.69
C ARG A 97 11.81 -10.42 12.88
N THR A 98 11.99 -10.43 11.56
CA THR A 98 11.29 -11.33 10.64
C THR A 98 12.09 -12.62 10.40
N THR A 99 13.39 -12.63 10.70
CA THR A 99 14.30 -13.78 10.56
C THR A 99 14.52 -14.41 11.93
#